data_AF-A0A6A0A9S8-F1
#
_entry.id   AF-A0A6A0A9S8-F1
#
_cell.length_a   1.000
_cell.length_b   1.000
_cell.length_c   1.000
_cell.angle_alpha   90.00
_cell.angle_beta   90.00
_cell.angle_gamma   90.00
#
_symmetry.space_group_name_H-M   'P 1'
#
loop_
_entity.id
_entity.type
_entity.pdbx_description
1 polymer ?
#
loop_
_entity_poly.entity_id
_entity_poly.type
_entity_poly.pdbx_seq_one_letter_code
_entity_poly.pdbx_strand_id
1 'polypeptide(L)'
;PSTNEEPVLFDTAEIPWWAWVRRFHLPEAEKLNGRAAMMGYVLALFIDKLTGASLLDQQNSFLGLLALHITVFGILLIRSSSDLDKYKNLLDEATFYDRQWSASWDGVTRPSEKQ
;
A
#
# COMPACT_ATOMS: atom_id res chain seq x y z
N PRO A 1 24.89 24.30 10.30
CA PRO A 1 26.08 23.48 9.97
C PRO A 1 26.92 23.20 11.22
N SER A 2 27.15 21.93 11.56
CA SER A 2 28.01 21.56 12.70
C SER A 2 29.47 21.81 12.35
N THR A 3 30.20 22.50 13.22
CA THR A 3 31.62 22.88 13.05
C THR A 3 32.59 21.71 13.28
N ASN A 4 32.11 20.57 13.76
CA ASN A 4 32.96 19.41 14.05
C ASN A 4 33.18 18.57 12.80
N GLU A 5 34.43 18.49 12.35
CA GLU A 5 34.87 17.65 11.21
C GLU A 5 35.17 16.19 11.62
N GLU A 6 35.31 15.91 12.92
CA GLU A 6 35.62 14.58 13.46
C GLU A 6 34.39 13.93 14.13
N PRO A 7 34.21 12.60 14.00
CA PRO A 7 33.09 11.88 14.60
C PRO A 7 33.23 11.84 16.13
N VAL A 8 32.42 12.65 16.82
CA VAL A 8 32.33 12.67 18.28
C VAL A 8 31.46 11.50 18.74
N LEU A 9 31.97 10.71 19.71
CA LEU A 9 31.20 9.70 20.42
C LEU A 9 30.22 10.40 21.37
N PHE A 10 28.99 10.58 20.91
CA PHE A 10 27.92 11.11 21.76
C PHE A 10 27.35 9.99 22.64
N ASP A 11 27.23 10.26 23.94
CA ASP A 11 26.45 9.41 24.82
C ASP A 11 24.97 9.50 24.41
N THR A 12 24.43 8.41 23.88
CA THR A 12 23.05 8.37 23.36
C THR A 12 21.99 8.69 24.43
N ALA A 13 22.36 8.63 25.72
CA ALA A 13 21.52 9.02 26.85
C ALA A 13 21.39 10.54 27.06
N GLU A 14 22.29 11.35 26.51
CA GLU A 14 22.27 12.81 26.61
C GLU A 14 21.35 13.45 25.55
N ILE A 15 21.06 12.72 24.47
CA ILE A 15 20.22 13.18 23.38
C ILE A 15 18.74 12.98 23.73
N PRO A 16 17.90 14.03 23.70
CA PRO A 16 16.48 13.91 23.99
C PRO A 16 15.79 12.97 23.00
N TRP A 17 14.90 12.12 23.51
CA TRP A 17 14.22 11.06 22.72
C TRP A 17 13.52 11.59 21.47
N TRP A 18 13.02 12.83 21.48
CA TRP A 18 12.36 13.44 20.31
C TRP A 18 13.29 13.51 19.10
N ALA A 19 14.60 13.65 19.32
CA ALA A 19 15.59 13.78 18.25
C ALA A 19 15.75 12.43 17.55
N TRP A 20 15.72 11.34 18.31
CA TRP A 20 15.73 9.98 17.78
C TRP A 20 14.45 9.66 17.02
N VAL A 21 13.28 10.05 17.53
CA VAL A 21 12.01 9.83 16.82
C VAL A 21 11.94 10.64 15.53
N ARG A 22 12.40 11.90 15.52
CA ARG A 22 12.50 12.72 14.31
C ARG A 22 13.53 12.17 13.31
N ARG A 23 14.58 11.49 13.76
CA ARG A 23 15.60 10.93 12.86
C ARG A 23 15.12 9.65 12.18
N PHE A 24 14.49 8.75 12.94
CA PHE A 24 14.16 7.41 12.45
C PHE A 24 12.76 7.31 11.82
N HIS A 25 11.75 7.94 12.40
CA HIS A 25 10.35 7.72 11.99
C HIS A 25 9.81 8.81 11.06
N LEU A 26 10.36 10.03 11.12
CA LEU A 26 9.91 11.16 10.31
C LEU A 26 10.16 10.95 8.80
N PRO A 27 11.34 10.48 8.34
CA PRO A 27 11.60 10.29 6.91
C PRO A 27 10.68 9.24 6.27
N GLU A 28 10.36 8.19 7.03
CA GLU A 28 9.43 7.15 6.56
C GLU A 28 7.99 7.67 6.48
N ALA A 29 7.57 8.45 7.48
CA ALA A 29 6.24 9.07 7.51
C ALA A 29 6.07 10.11 6.39
N GLU A 30 7.09 10.94 6.14
CA GLU A 30 7.12 11.90 5.03
C GLU A 30 6.96 11.20 3.67
N LYS A 31 7.70 10.11 3.46
CA LYS A 31 7.61 9.32 2.22
C LYS A 31 6.24 8.67 2.04
N LEU A 32 5.65 8.15 3.12
CA LEU A 32 4.34 7.51 3.08
C LEU A 32 3.23 8.54 2.82
N ASN A 33 3.27 9.68 3.51
CA ASN A 33 2.33 10.79 3.29
C ASN A 33 2.47 11.38 1.87
N GLY A 34 3.71 11.51 1.37
CA GLY A 34 3.96 11.98 0.00
C GLY A 34 3.35 11.05 -1.05
N ARG A 35 3.47 9.73 -0.89
CA ARG A 35 2.82 8.74 -1.77
C ARG A 35 1.30 8.82 -1.69
N ALA A 36 0.75 8.96 -0.49
CA ALA A 36 -0.68 9.15 -0.27
C ALA A 36 -1.23 10.39 -0.97
N ALA A 37 -0.51 11.51 -0.88
CA ALA A 37 -0.89 12.74 -1.55
C ALA A 37 -0.86 12.59 -3.09
N MET A 38 0.20 11.99 -3.65
CA MET A 38 0.33 11.80 -5.10
C MET A 38 -0.78 10.91 -5.67
N MET A 39 -1.01 9.74 -5.07
CA MET A 39 -2.04 8.80 -5.53
C MET A 39 -3.45 9.35 -5.29
N GLY A 40 -3.69 9.99 -4.14
CA GLY A 40 -4.97 10.60 -3.82
C GLY A 40 -5.33 11.71 -4.80
N TYR A 41 -4.37 12.54 -5.22
CA TYR A 41 -4.59 13.58 -6.21
C TYR A 41 -4.96 13.01 -7.58
N VAL A 42 -4.22 12.00 -8.06
CA VAL A 42 -4.52 11.34 -9.35
C VAL A 42 -5.90 10.72 -9.36
N LEU A 43 -6.27 10.03 -8.29
CA LEU A 43 -7.56 9.38 -8.14
C LEU A 43 -8.71 10.39 -7.99
N ALA A 44 -8.47 11.52 -7.32
CA ALA A 44 -9.42 12.61 -7.24
C ALA A 44 -9.70 13.20 -8.63
N LEU A 45 -8.65 13.47 -9.42
CA LEU A 45 -8.80 13.93 -10.81
C LEU A 45 -9.54 12.90 -11.69
N PHE A 46 -9.31 11.60 -11.47
CA PHE A 46 -10.00 10.55 -12.21
C PHE A 46 -11.52 10.56 -11.93
N ILE A 47 -11.90 10.73 -10.66
CA ILE A 47 -13.30 10.77 -10.24
C ILE A 47 -13.98 12.06 -10.67
N ASP A 48 -13.28 13.19 -10.58
CA ASP A 48 -13.74 14.48 -11.08
C ASP A 48 -14.06 14.37 -12.58
N LYS A 49 -13.17 13.76 -13.39
CA LYS A 49 -13.44 13.52 -14.81
C LYS A 49 -14.61 12.58 -15.09
N LEU A 50 -14.81 11.54 -14.28
CA LEU A 50 -15.90 10.58 -14.47
C LEU A 50 -17.26 11.13 -14.02
N THR A 51 -17.28 11.95 -12.97
CA THR A 51 -18.51 12.40 -12.31
C THR A 51 -18.89 13.82 -12.73
N GLY A 52 -17.92 14.62 -13.18
CA GLY A 52 -18.08 16.05 -13.44
C GLY A 52 -18.33 16.88 -12.17
N ALA A 53 -18.04 16.31 -11.00
CA ALA A 53 -18.29 16.91 -9.69
C ALA A 53 -16.99 17.44 -9.09
N SER A 54 -17.04 18.66 -8.57
CA SER A 54 -15.87 19.36 -8.02
C SER A 54 -15.19 18.56 -6.89
N LEU A 55 -13.90 18.83 -6.67
CA LEU A 55 -13.08 18.17 -5.64
C LEU A 55 -13.68 18.27 -4.22
N LEU A 56 -14.39 19.37 -3.92
CA LEU A 56 -15.07 19.57 -2.65
C LEU A 56 -16.37 18.77 -2.56
N ASP A 57 -17.07 18.63 -3.68
CA ASP A 57 -18.29 17.82 -3.77
C ASP A 57 -17.96 16.32 -3.69
N GLN A 58 -16.77 15.94 -4.15
CA GLN A 58 -16.26 14.58 -4.04
C GLN A 58 -16.15 14.11 -2.58
N GLN A 59 -15.83 14.98 -1.62
CA GLN A 59 -15.78 14.60 -0.19
C GLN A 59 -17.16 14.25 0.39
N ASN A 60 -18.24 14.83 -0.16
CA ASN A 60 -19.61 14.54 0.25
C ASN A 60 -20.28 13.44 -0.59
N SER A 61 -19.59 12.96 -1.63
CA SER A 61 -20.07 11.90 -2.52
C SER A 61 -19.58 10.52 -2.08
N PHE A 62 -20.44 9.50 -2.21
CA PHE A 62 -20.10 8.12 -1.88
C PHE A 62 -18.86 7.62 -2.64
N LEU A 63 -18.75 7.94 -3.94
CA LEU A 63 -17.61 7.51 -4.75
C LEU A 63 -16.31 8.17 -4.29
N GLY A 64 -16.35 9.45 -3.92
CA GLY A 64 -15.17 10.14 -3.44
C GLY A 64 -14.69 9.65 -2.08
N LEU A 65 -15.62 9.39 -1.16
CA LEU A 65 -15.31 8.83 0.15
C LEU A 65 -14.73 7.41 0.03
N LEU A 66 -15.33 6.56 -0.80
CA LEU A 66 -14.86 5.20 -1.05
C LEU A 66 -13.45 5.22 -1.64
N ALA A 67 -13.21 6.09 -2.60
CA ALA A 67 -11.94 6.16 -3.28
C ALA A 67 -10.81 6.71 -2.37
N LEU A 68 -11.12 7.65 -1.48
CA LEU A 68 -10.22 8.06 -0.39
C LEU A 68 -9.83 6.86 0.47
N HIS A 69 -10.80 6.07 0.94
CA HIS A 69 -10.53 4.90 1.77
C HIS A 69 -9.69 3.86 1.02
N ILE A 70 -9.99 3.57 -0.25
CA ILE A 70 -9.16 2.68 -1.08
C ILE A 70 -7.72 3.19 -1.17
N THR A 71 -7.53 4.49 -1.36
CA THR A 71 -6.19 5.08 -1.46
C THR A 71 -5.43 4.96 -0.14
N VAL A 72 -6.08 5.26 0.99
CA VAL A 72 -5.47 5.16 2.31
C VAL A 72 -5.14 3.72 2.67
N PHE A 73 -6.09 2.80 2.54
CA PHE A 73 -5.86 1.38 2.81
C PHE A 73 -4.83 0.78 1.85
N GLY A 74 -4.89 1.14 0.56
CA GLY A 74 -3.93 0.67 -0.44
C GLY A 74 -2.49 1.06 -0.12
N ILE A 75 -2.27 2.28 0.36
CA ILE A 75 -0.91 2.79 0.67
C ILE A 75 -0.40 2.30 2.02
N LEU A 76 -1.31 2.06 2.97
CA LEU A 76 -0.96 1.42 4.24
C LEU A 76 -0.61 -0.07 4.05
N LEU A 77 -1.34 -0.79 3.19
CA LEU A 77 -1.13 -2.21 2.94
C LEU A 77 0.04 -2.46 1.98
N ILE A 78 0.23 -1.61 0.97
CA ILE A 78 1.30 -1.73 -0.03
C ILE A 78 2.36 -0.68 0.29
N ARG A 79 3.20 -0.98 1.28
CA ARG A 79 4.26 -0.08 1.72
C ARG A 79 5.51 -0.19 0.85
N SER A 80 5.80 -1.38 0.35
CA SER A 80 6.97 -1.69 -0.47
C SER A 80 6.65 -2.64 -1.62
N SER A 81 7.46 -2.61 -2.69
CA SER A 81 7.38 -3.59 -3.78
C SER A 81 7.61 -5.02 -3.27
N SER A 82 8.37 -5.19 -2.19
CA SER A 82 8.57 -6.50 -1.55
C SER A 82 7.27 -7.08 -0.95
N ASP A 83 6.32 -6.23 -0.56
CA ASP A 83 5.02 -6.69 -0.03
C ASP A 83 4.18 -7.28 -1.17
N LEU A 84 4.25 -6.71 -2.37
CA LEU A 84 3.58 -7.22 -3.57
C LEU A 84 4.05 -8.64 -3.91
N ASP A 85 5.34 -8.91 -3.80
CA ASP A 85 5.89 -10.24 -4.08
C ASP A 85 5.45 -11.26 -3.02
N LYS A 86 5.34 -10.85 -1.75
CA LYS A 86 4.76 -11.67 -0.70
C LYS A 86 3.28 -12.00 -0.97
N TYR A 87 2.48 -11.01 -1.38
CA TYR A 87 1.08 -11.24 -1.73
C TYR A 87 0.92 -12.15 -2.95
N LYS A 88 1.77 -11.99 -3.97
CA LYS A 88 1.78 -12.89 -5.14
C LYS A 88 2.09 -14.34 -4.75
N ASN A 89 3.13 -14.55 -3.94
CA ASN A 89 3.47 -15.90 -3.46
C ASN A 89 2.32 -16.52 -2.67
N LEU A 90 1.66 -15.76 -1.79
CA LEU A 90 0.49 -16.23 -1.05
C LEU A 90 -0.70 -16.55 -1.97
N LEU A 91 -0.92 -15.76 -3.02
CA LEU A 91 -1.94 -16.03 -4.02
C LEU A 91 -1.60 -17.28 -4.83
N ASP A 92 -0.37 -17.44 -5.27
CA ASP A 92 0.08 -18.62 -6.00
C ASP A 92 -0.02 -19.89 -5.13
N GLU A 93 0.31 -19.80 -3.84
CA GLU A 93 0.14 -20.89 -2.87
C GLU A 93 -1.34 -21.21 -2.63
N ALA A 94 -2.20 -20.20 -2.46
CA ALA A 94 -3.64 -20.40 -2.29
C ALA A 94 -4.30 -21.03 -3.54
N THR A 95 -3.83 -20.65 -4.73
CA THR A 95 -4.36 -21.17 -6.00
C THR A 95 -3.68 -22.49 -6.42
N PHE A 96 -2.66 -22.95 -5.70
CA PHE A 96 -1.88 -24.14 -6.06
C PHE A 96 -2.75 -25.40 -6.11
N TYR A 97 -3.53 -25.63 -5.07
CA TYR A 97 -4.42 -26.80 -4.99
C TYR A 97 -5.55 -26.74 -6.02
N ASP A 98 -6.08 -25.56 -6.30
CA ASP A 98 -7.12 -25.38 -7.32
C ASP A 98 -6.58 -25.68 -8.73
N ARG A 99 -5.35 -25.25 -9.04
CA ARG A 99 -4.68 -25.60 -10.30
C ARG A 99 -4.42 -27.10 -10.42
N GLN A 100 -3.95 -27.75 -9.35
CA GLN A 100 -3.74 -29.20 -9.34
C GLN A 100 -5.05 -29.98 -9.48
N TRP A 101 -6.11 -29.52 -8.82
CA TRP A 101 -7.45 -30.09 -8.95
C TRP A 101 -7.98 -29.92 -10.38
N SER A 102 -7.86 -28.74 -10.98
CA SER A 102 -8.26 -28.53 -12.38
C SER A 102 -7.50 -29.44 -13.34
N ALA A 103 -6.18 -29.58 -13.16
CA ALA A 103 -5.33 -30.43 -13.99
C ALA A 103 -5.64 -31.93 -13.87
N SER A 104 -6.19 -32.41 -12.75
CA SER A 104 -6.59 -33.82 -12.62
C SER A 104 -7.84 -34.17 -13.44
N TRP A 105 -8.60 -33.17 -13.88
CA TRP A 105 -9.78 -33.33 -14.72
C TRP A 105 -9.49 -33.19 -16.22
N ASP A 106 -8.25 -32.87 -16.63
CA ASP A 106 -7.88 -32.82 -18.04
C ASP A 106 -7.94 -34.22 -18.66
N GLY A 107 -8.91 -34.43 -19.55
CA GLY A 107 -9.13 -35.73 -20.23
C GLY A 107 -9.96 -36.76 -19.45
N VAL A 108 -10.52 -36.41 -18.28
CA VAL A 108 -11.37 -37.30 -17.47
C VAL A 108 -12.79 -36.74 -17.37
N THR A 109 -13.80 -37.57 -17.65
CA THR A 109 -15.22 -37.18 -17.49
C THR A 109 -15.57 -37.02 -16.01
N ARG A 110 -16.03 -35.84 -15.62
CA ARG A 110 -16.34 -35.54 -14.21
C ARG A 110 -17.56 -36.38 -13.75
N PRO A 111 -17.57 -36.89 -12.51
CA PRO A 111 -18.72 -37.64 -11.98
C PRO A 111 -20.05 -36.86 -12.04
N SER A 112 -20.00 -35.53 -11.94
CA SER A 112 -21.16 -34.64 -12.06
C SER A 112 -21.71 -34.54 -13.48
N GLU A 113 -20.91 -34.84 -14.50
CA GLU A 113 -21.31 -34.84 -15.92
C GLU A 113 -21.85 -36.21 -16.38
N LYS A 114 -21.81 -37.21 -15.50
CA LYS A 114 -22.33 -38.57 -15.75
C LYS A 114 -23.78 -38.76 -15.31
N GLN A 115 -24.47 -37.70 -14.89
CA GLN A 115 -25.91 -37.71 -14.57
C GLN A 115 -26.75 -37.25 -15.75
#